data_AF-A0A6C0IQ37-F1
#
_entry.id   AF-A0A6C0IQ37-F1
#
_cell.length_a   1.000
_cell.length_b   1.000
_cell.length_c   1.000
_cell.angle_alpha   90.00
_cell.angle_beta   90.00
_cell.angle_gamma   90.00
#
_symmetry.space_group_name_H-M   'P 1'
#
loop_
_entity.id
_entity.type
_entity.pdbx_description
1 polymer ?
#
loop_
_entity_poly.entity_id
_entity_poly.type
_entity_poly.pdbx_seq_one_letter_code
_entity_poly.pdbx_strand_id
1 'polypeptide(L)'
;MSQQCTQPTTEVFTPDTVVKRVLHKYINRAKIGKEKYGHTLDRKDLSIEDWITHLQEELMDATLYLEKLKQECEEVEEKVRNTVSQCSLS
;
A
#
# COMPACT_ATOMS: atom_id res chain seq x y z
N MET A 1 24.09 50.76 9.62
CA MET A 1 22.83 50.44 8.91
C MET A 1 22.70 48.92 8.85
N SER A 2 22.04 48.34 9.86
CA SER A 2 21.90 46.89 9.98
C SER A 2 20.78 46.43 9.06
N GLN A 3 21.15 45.85 7.93
CA GLN A 3 20.20 45.18 7.05
C GLN A 3 19.82 43.86 7.72
N GLN A 4 18.60 43.77 8.25
CA GLN A 4 18.01 42.51 8.66
C GLN A 4 17.59 41.75 7.40
N CYS A 5 18.30 40.66 7.11
CA CYS A 5 17.92 39.68 6.10
C CYS A 5 16.70 38.90 6.64
N THR A 6 15.50 39.26 6.18
CA THR A 6 14.29 38.48 6.44
C THR A 6 14.31 37.23 5.57
N GLN A 7 14.50 36.08 6.20
CA GLN A 7 14.42 34.78 5.53
C GLN A 7 13.00 34.57 4.98
N PRO A 8 12.83 34.04 3.76
CA PRO A 8 11.51 33.64 3.27
C PRO A 8 10.96 32.54 4.18
N THR A 9 9.79 32.76 4.75
CA THR A 9 9.04 31.73 5.48
C THR A 9 8.60 30.67 4.49
N THR A 10 9.39 29.60 4.38
CA THR A 10 8.99 28.39 3.66
C THR A 10 7.76 27.82 4.35
N GLU A 11 6.58 27.97 3.74
CA GLU A 11 5.39 27.28 4.21
C GLU A 11 5.65 25.77 4.16
N VAL A 12 5.63 25.13 5.33
CA VAL A 12 5.82 23.68 5.46
C VAL A 12 4.51 23.01 5.05
N PHE A 13 4.50 22.40 3.87
CA PHE A 13 3.36 21.61 3.41
C PHE A 13 3.09 20.46 4.39
N THR A 14 1.87 20.44 4.95
CA THR A 14 1.41 19.38 5.83
C THR A 14 0.36 18.54 5.11
N PRO A 15 0.66 17.27 4.76
CA PRO A 15 -0.30 16.42 4.08
C PRO A 15 -1.47 16.04 4.99
N ASP A 16 -2.60 15.69 4.38
CA ASP A 16 -3.79 15.21 5.08
C ASP A 16 -3.55 13.85 5.79
N THR A 17 -4.55 13.42 6.55
CA THR A 17 -4.49 12.21 7.37
C THR A 17 -4.46 10.92 6.54
N VAL A 18 -5.04 10.90 5.33
CA VAL A 18 -5.03 9.75 4.44
C VAL A 18 -3.63 9.56 3.87
N VAL A 19 -3.02 10.63 3.36
CA VAL A 19 -1.65 10.61 2.84
C VAL A 19 -0.66 10.19 3.94
N LYS A 20 -0.77 10.76 5.14
CA LYS A 20 0.07 10.37 6.29
C LYS A 20 -0.07 8.89 6.63
N ARG A 21 -1.30 8.35 6.61
CA ARG A 21 -1.54 6.93 6.89
C ARG A 21 -0.90 6.02 5.85
N VAL A 22 -1.01 6.37 4.56
CA VAL A 22 -0.38 5.60 3.48
C VAL A 22 1.14 5.69 3.58
N LEU A 23 1.70 6.88 3.86
CA LEU A 23 3.14 7.05 4.09
C LEU A 23 3.65 6.17 5.24
N HIS A 24 2.94 6.12 6.37
CA HIS A 24 3.30 5.23 7.47
C HIS A 24 3.28 3.75 7.07
N LYS A 25 2.34 3.33 6.21
CA LYS A 25 2.34 1.95 5.68
C LYS A 25 3.60 1.66 4.86
N TYR A 26 4.02 2.58 4.00
CA TYR A 26 5.27 2.43 3.24
C TYR A 26 6.49 2.34 4.14
N ILE A 27 6.60 3.24 5.14
CA ILE A 27 7.72 3.24 6.10
C ILE A 27 7.78 1.93 6.87
N ASN A 28 6.64 1.46 7.39
CA ASN A 28 6.57 0.20 8.13
C ASN A 28 6.93 -1.00 7.25
N ARG A 29 6.45 -1.05 6.00
CA ARG A 29 6.80 -2.13 5.07
C ARG A 29 8.29 -2.11 4.72
N ALA A 30 8.88 -0.94 4.51
CA ALA A 30 10.32 -0.80 4.29
C ALA A 30 11.15 -1.26 5.50
N LYS A 31 10.70 -0.93 6.73
CA LYS A 31 11.36 -1.39 7.97
C LYS A 31 11.32 -2.91 8.09
N ILE A 32 10.16 -3.53 7.90
CA ILE A 32 10.00 -5.00 7.95
C ILE A 32 10.84 -5.66 6.85
N GLY A 33 10.83 -5.12 5.63
CA GLY A 33 11.65 -5.62 4.54
C GLY A 33 13.15 -5.58 4.87
N LYS A 34 13.62 -4.46 5.45
CA LYS A 34 15.01 -4.33 5.91
C LYS A 34 15.35 -5.34 7.01
N GLU A 35 14.46 -5.56 7.96
CA GLU A 35 14.64 -6.55 9.03
C GLU A 35 14.69 -7.99 8.48
N LYS A 36 13.87 -8.30 7.47
CA LYS A 36 13.77 -9.64 6.87
C LYS A 36 14.92 -9.96 5.91
N TYR A 37 15.34 -9.01 5.09
CA TYR A 37 16.29 -9.23 3.99
C TYR A 37 17.64 -8.54 4.18
N GLY A 38 17.82 -7.76 5.25
CA GLY A 38 19.09 -7.08 5.58
C GLY A 38 19.42 -5.84 4.75
N HIS A 39 18.63 -5.53 3.72
CA HIS A 39 18.92 -4.46 2.77
C HIS A 39 17.71 -3.55 2.50
N THR A 40 17.98 -2.30 2.10
CA THR A 40 16.97 -1.37 1.56
C THR A 40 16.94 -1.47 0.04
N LEU A 41 16.07 -0.69 -0.61
CA LEU A 41 16.09 -0.54 -2.06
C LEU A 41 17.34 0.20 -2.58
N ASP A 42 18.16 0.79 -1.70
CA ASP A 42 19.45 1.42 -2.06
C ASP A 42 20.60 0.40 -2.28
N ARG A 43 20.28 -0.90 -2.23
CA ARG A 43 21.21 -1.99 -2.51
C ARG A 43 21.72 -1.91 -3.95
N LYS A 44 22.96 -2.36 -4.18
CA LYS A 44 23.65 -2.27 -5.48
C LYS A 44 24.07 -3.62 -6.05
N ASP A 45 23.63 -4.70 -5.41
CA ASP A 45 24.02 -6.07 -5.70
C ASP A 45 23.06 -6.79 -6.67
N LEU A 46 21.89 -6.21 -6.95
CA LEU A 46 20.94 -6.73 -7.93
C LEU A 46 21.15 -6.12 -9.33
N SER A 47 20.98 -6.95 -10.35
CA SER A 47 20.88 -6.50 -11.74
C SER A 47 19.49 -5.92 -12.04
N ILE A 48 19.36 -5.22 -13.17
CA ILE A 48 18.06 -4.72 -13.64
C ILE A 48 17.08 -5.89 -13.88
N GLU A 49 17.57 -7.02 -14.39
CA GLU A 49 16.76 -8.21 -14.63
C GLU A 49 16.22 -8.82 -13.33
N ASP A 50 17.04 -8.85 -12.27
CA ASP A 50 16.59 -9.31 -10.94
C ASP A 50 15.47 -8.41 -10.41
N TRP A 51 15.59 -7.09 -10.57
CA TRP A 51 14.54 -6.16 -10.16
C TRP A 51 13.23 -6.38 -10.91
N ILE A 52 13.31 -6.63 -12.22
CA ILE A 52 12.13 -6.92 -13.05
C ILE A 52 11.49 -8.22 -12.61
N THR A 53 12.29 -9.27 -12.42
CA THR A 53 11.82 -10.59 -11.99
C THR A 53 11.13 -10.51 -10.63
N HIS A 54 11.76 -9.89 -9.63
CA HIS A 54 11.15 -9.73 -8.30
C HIS A 54 9.83 -8.93 -8.37
N LEU A 55 9.76 -7.88 -9.18
CA LEU A 55 8.53 -7.12 -9.35
C LEU A 55 7.43 -7.97 -10.01
N GLN A 56 7.78 -8.76 -11.03
CA GLN A 56 6.84 -9.63 -11.71
C GLN A 56 6.25 -10.68 -10.76
N GLU A 57 7.08 -11.29 -9.91
CA GLU A 57 6.65 -12.24 -8.89
C GLU A 57 5.69 -11.59 -7.87
N GLU A 58 6.04 -10.41 -7.34
CA GLU A 58 5.18 -9.69 -6.38
C GLU A 58 3.85 -9.25 -7.01
N LEU A 59 3.84 -8.89 -8.30
CA LEU A 59 2.60 -8.58 -9.02
C LEU A 59 1.74 -9.82 -9.27
N MET A 60 2.35 -10.98 -9.54
CA MET A 60 1.64 -12.24 -9.64
C MET A 60 0.93 -12.56 -8.32
N ASP A 61 1.64 -12.46 -7.19
CA ASP A 61 1.04 -12.62 -5.87
C ASP A 61 -0.13 -11.66 -5.64
N ALA A 62 0.02 -10.38 -6.03
CA ALA A 62 -1.04 -9.40 -5.92
C ALA A 62 -2.31 -9.80 -6.70
N THR A 63 -2.17 -10.38 -7.90
CA THR A 63 -3.31 -10.86 -8.69
C THR A 63 -4.02 -12.05 -8.06
N LEU A 64 -3.30 -12.95 -7.38
CA LEU A 64 -3.89 -14.05 -6.62
C LEU A 64 -4.74 -13.53 -5.45
N TYR A 65 -4.26 -12.51 -4.72
CA TYR A 65 -5.06 -11.88 -3.66
C TYR A 65 -6.34 -11.23 -4.19
N LEU A 66 -6.27 -10.57 -5.36
CA LEU A 66 -7.45 -9.98 -6.00
C LEU A 66 -8.47 -11.04 -6.38
N GLU A 67 -8.03 -12.17 -6.95
CA GLU A 67 -8.92 -13.26 -7.31
C GLU A 67 -9.60 -13.86 -6.08
N LYS A 68 -8.86 -14.06 -4.98
CA LYS A 68 -9.46 -14.51 -3.73
C LYS A 68 -10.49 -13.53 -3.18
N LEU A 69 -10.21 -12.23 -3.21
CA LEU A 69 -11.16 -11.20 -2.76
C LEU A 69 -12.44 -11.18 -3.58
N LYS A 70 -12.36 -11.39 -4.91
CA LYS A 70 -13.55 -11.50 -5.75
C LYS A 70 -14.44 -12.66 -5.31
N GLN A 71 -13.85 -13.83 -5.07
CA GLN A 71 -14.59 -15.01 -4.59
C GLN A 71 -15.28 -14.72 -3.25
N GLU A 72 -14.57 -14.11 -2.30
CA GLU A 72 -15.15 -13.73 -1.00
C GLU A 72 -16.33 -12.75 -1.15
N CYS A 73 -16.22 -11.78 -2.06
CA CYS A 73 -17.32 -10.86 -2.37
C CYS A 73 -18.53 -11.60 -2.95
N GLU A 74 -18.34 -12.49 -3.92
CA GLU A 74 -19.41 -13.29 -4.54
C GLU A 74 -20.13 -14.16 -3.50
N GLU A 75 -19.39 -14.81 -2.60
CA GLU A 75 -19.96 -15.60 -1.50
C GLU A 75 -20.81 -14.74 -0.54
N VAL A 76 -20.34 -13.53 -0.20
CA VAL A 76 -21.09 -12.59 0.64
C VAL A 76 -22.37 -12.14 -0.06
N GLU A 77 -22.29 -11.79 -1.34
CA GLU A 77 -23.46 -11.41 -2.14
C GLU A 77 -24.50 -12.53 -2.23
N GLU A 78 -24.06 -13.79 -2.40
CA GLU A 78 -24.95 -14.95 -2.41
C GLU A 78 -25.64 -15.14 -1.05
N LYS A 79 -24.90 -15.07 0.06
CA LYS A 79 -25.46 -15.17 1.41
C LYS A 79 -26.52 -14.08 1.68
N VAL A 80 -26.24 -12.85 1.24
CA VAL A 80 -27.18 -11.74 1.35
C VAL A 80 -28.44 -12.01 0.52
N ARG A 81 -28.32 -12.44 -0.75
CA ARG A 81 -29.47 -12.78 -1.60
C ARG A 81 -30.35 -13.88 -0.99
N ASN A 82 -29.74 -14.94 -0.46
CA ASN A 82 -30.45 -16.06 0.14
C ASN A 82 -31.21 -15.64 1.40
N THR A 83 -30.61 -14.79 2.24
CA THR A 83 -31.24 -14.28 3.46
C THR A 83 -32.45 -13.39 3.15
N VAL A 84 -32.32 -12.47 2.19
CA VAL A 84 -33.42 -11.60 1.77
C VAL A 84 -34.60 -12.42 1.21
N SER A 85 -34.30 -13.48 0.45
CA SER A 85 -35.33 -14.34 -0.16
C SER A 85 -36.11 -15.18 0.86
N GLN A 86 -35.52 -15.50 2.02
CA GLN A 86 -36.20 -16.23 3.10
C GLN A 86 -37.16 -15.34 3.90
N CYS A 87 -36.86 -14.04 4.02
CA CYS A 87 -37.66 -13.09 4.80
C CYS A 87 -38.93 -12.62 4.06
N SER A 88 -38.98 -12.74 2.74
CA SER A 88 -40.14 -12.38 1.91
C SER A 88 -41.21 -13.47 1.80
N LEU A 89 -40.97 -14.64 2.37
CA LEU A 89 -41.89 -15.79 2.40
C LEU A 89 -42.48 -16.06 3.80
N SER A 90 -42.11 -15.26 4.80
CA SER A 90 -42.65 -15.29 6.17
C SER A 90 -43.51 -14.07 6.45
#